data_AF-A0A7X6YYJ4-F1
#
_entry.id   AF-A0A7X6YYJ4-F1
#
_cell.length_a   1.000
_cell.length_b   1.000
_cell.length_c   1.000
_cell.angle_alpha   90.00
_cell.angle_beta   90.00
_cell.angle_gamma   90.00
#
_symmetry.space_group_name_H-M   'P 1'
#
loop_
_entity.id
_entity.type
_entity.pdbx_description
1 polymer ?
#
loop_
_entity_poly.entity_id
_entity_poly.type
_entity_poly.pdbx_seq_one_letter_code
_entity_poly.pdbx_strand_id
1 'polypeptide(L)'
;INKYDLLPKSLKEDKIKYWCSKKLNQLGIKYVDMVLISTRNKKNTDGLFQRIYNHANHKNIYVIGNANVGKSSLINILLEQYDNETNQYITSSIFPGTTISTIKIPLPGNIYLFDTPGMVSDSCLYRYLDHKNLKLVMNSREIKPLSITLASGQSLFIGSLVCIDYLEGAPSIFLFYGSNGLKTFRVKTENSAEKFDTAQLNPDYVPKANCYLSKASMDCYEFKLIDHERISIMISGLGWFDLLKGSQKIKVYVPKGIKVSLSEPMIGGNNLANK
;
A
#
# COMPACT_ATOMS: atom_id res chain seq x y z
N ILE A 1 -2.51 8.91 8.63
CA ILE A 1 -1.75 8.13 7.61
C ILE A 1 -0.47 7.62 8.26
N ASN A 2 -0.41 6.32 8.55
CA ASN A 2 0.77 5.69 9.15
C ASN A 2 1.83 5.35 8.08
N LYS A 3 3.04 5.02 8.53
CA LYS A 3 4.18 4.56 7.71
C LYS A 3 4.69 5.59 6.70
N TYR A 4 4.40 6.87 6.92
CA TYR A 4 4.86 7.94 6.02
C TYR A 4 6.39 8.05 5.97
N ASP A 5 7.09 7.53 6.97
CA ASP A 5 8.55 7.45 7.01
C ASP A 5 9.14 6.52 5.93
N LEU A 6 8.31 5.69 5.30
CA LEU A 6 8.72 4.85 4.17
C LEU A 6 8.67 5.61 2.84
N LEU A 7 8.02 6.77 2.77
CA LEU A 7 7.99 7.58 1.56
C LEU A 7 9.34 8.31 1.38
N PRO A 8 9.74 8.65 0.12
CA PRO A 8 10.97 9.39 -0.10
C PRO A 8 11.02 10.69 0.70
N LYS A 9 12.15 10.96 1.34
CA LYS A 9 12.34 12.14 2.20
C LYS A 9 12.19 13.47 1.45
N SER A 10 12.39 13.46 0.14
CA SER A 10 12.18 14.63 -0.73
C SER A 10 10.71 15.01 -0.89
N LEU A 11 9.77 14.13 -0.54
CA LEU A 11 8.35 14.37 -0.64
C LEU A 11 7.84 15.20 0.55
N LYS A 12 7.39 16.42 0.27
CA LYS A 12 6.82 17.33 1.28
C LYS A 12 5.51 16.77 1.85
N GLU A 13 5.31 16.92 3.16
CA GLU A 13 4.11 16.45 3.87
C GLU A 13 2.81 17.00 3.26
N ASP A 14 2.78 18.26 2.85
CA ASP A 14 1.59 18.88 2.25
C ASP A 14 1.19 18.23 0.92
N LYS A 15 2.17 17.76 0.13
CA LYS A 15 1.88 17.02 -1.11
C LYS A 15 1.25 15.67 -0.83
N ILE A 16 1.72 14.97 0.21
CA ILE A 16 1.15 13.69 0.65
C ILE A 16 -0.29 13.91 1.12
N LYS A 17 -0.50 14.90 1.99
CA LYS A 17 -1.84 15.24 2.49
C LYS A 17 -2.78 15.62 1.35
N TYR A 18 -2.34 16.47 0.42
CA TYR A 18 -3.12 16.86 -0.75
C TYR A 18 -3.54 15.65 -1.60
N TRP A 19 -2.59 14.77 -1.94
CA TRP A 19 -2.88 13.56 -2.71
C TRP A 19 -3.89 12.65 -2.00
N CYS A 20 -3.71 12.42 -0.69
CA CYS A 20 -4.65 11.64 0.11
C CYS A 20 -6.03 12.30 0.19
N SER A 21 -6.09 13.63 0.35
CA SER A 21 -7.34 14.39 0.41
C SER A 21 -8.13 14.24 -0.90
N LYS A 22 -7.45 14.37 -2.05
CA LYS A 22 -8.06 14.14 -3.36
C LYS A 22 -8.64 12.73 -3.48
N LYS A 23 -7.92 11.70 -3.01
CA LYS A 23 -8.41 10.32 -3.01
C LYS A 23 -9.61 10.11 -2.10
N LEU A 24 -9.59 10.66 -0.89
CA LEU A 24 -10.73 10.58 0.03
C LEU A 24 -11.97 11.28 -0.55
N ASN A 25 -11.79 12.45 -1.17
CA ASN A 25 -12.86 13.18 -1.83
C ASN A 25 -13.46 12.38 -3.00
N GLN A 26 -12.64 11.72 -3.82
CA GLN A 26 -13.11 10.84 -4.90
C GLN A 26 -13.94 9.65 -4.38
N LEU A 27 -13.67 9.19 -3.15
CA LEU A 27 -14.43 8.14 -2.49
C LEU A 27 -15.64 8.68 -1.69
N GLY A 28 -15.88 9.99 -1.69
CA GLY A 28 -16.92 10.63 -0.88
C GLY A 28 -16.65 10.60 0.63
N ILE A 29 -15.42 10.31 1.04
CA ILE A 29 -15.04 10.23 2.45
C ILE A 29 -14.68 11.62 2.97
N LYS A 30 -15.50 12.12 3.90
CA LYS A 30 -15.22 13.34 4.64
C LYS A 30 -14.38 13.03 5.88
N TYR A 31 -13.45 13.92 6.21
CA TYR A 31 -12.60 13.81 7.38
C TYR A 31 -12.48 15.17 8.07
N VAL A 32 -12.33 15.17 9.39
CA VAL A 32 -12.10 16.39 10.19
C VAL A 32 -10.61 16.76 10.26
N ASP A 33 -9.74 15.76 10.15
CA ASP A 33 -8.32 15.94 10.32
C ASP A 33 -7.48 14.87 9.62
N MET A 34 -6.25 15.21 9.22
CA MET A 34 -5.30 14.32 8.57
C MET A 34 -3.90 14.51 9.13
N VAL A 35 -3.43 13.49 9.86
CA VAL A 35 -2.09 13.47 10.47
C VAL A 35 -1.22 12.43 9.76
N LEU A 36 0.00 12.82 9.35
CA LEU A 36 1.03 11.90 8.89
C LEU A 36 1.84 11.44 10.09
N ILE A 37 1.93 10.14 10.33
CA ILE A 37 2.59 9.58 11.51
C ILE A 37 3.46 8.38 11.14
N SER A 38 4.50 8.13 11.92
CA SER A 38 5.28 6.89 11.86
C SER A 38 5.23 6.25 13.22
N THR A 39 4.46 5.16 13.34
CA THR A 39 4.45 4.40 14.59
C THR A 39 5.79 3.71 14.85
N ARG A 40 6.54 3.37 13.81
CA ARG A 40 7.85 2.72 13.96
C ARG A 40 8.88 3.66 14.59
N ASN A 41 8.94 4.90 14.13
CA ASN A 41 9.95 5.86 14.55
C ASN A 41 9.37 6.93 15.50
N LYS A 42 8.13 6.72 16.01
CA LYS A 42 7.34 7.66 16.82
C LYS A 42 7.25 9.10 16.25
N LYS A 43 7.44 9.26 14.94
CA LYS A 43 7.48 10.58 14.30
C LYS A 43 6.08 11.16 14.12
N ASN A 44 5.93 12.45 14.45
CA ASN A 44 4.65 13.18 14.45
C ASN A 44 3.57 12.52 15.35
N THR A 45 3.99 11.89 16.46
CA THR A 45 3.05 11.25 17.40
C THR A 45 2.78 12.08 18.66
N ASP A 46 3.56 13.13 18.90
CA ASP A 46 3.39 14.00 20.06
C ASP A 46 2.03 14.72 20.03
N GLY A 47 1.31 14.67 21.14
CA GLY A 47 -0.03 15.26 21.27
C GLY A 47 -1.11 14.57 20.43
N LEU A 48 -0.81 13.45 19.76
CA LEU A 48 -1.77 12.75 18.91
C LEU A 48 -2.97 12.23 19.72
N PHE A 49 -2.74 11.70 20.92
CA PHE A 49 -3.80 11.28 21.82
C PHE A 49 -4.77 12.42 22.15
N GLN A 50 -4.25 13.56 22.62
CA GLN A 50 -5.07 14.73 22.97
C GLN A 50 -5.87 15.24 21.77
N ARG A 51 -5.26 15.25 20.58
CA ARG A 51 -5.92 15.66 19.35
C ARG A 51 -7.09 14.74 18.98
N ILE A 52 -6.89 13.41 19.07
CA ILE A 52 -7.95 12.43 18.84
C ILE A 52 -9.07 12.59 19.88
N TYR A 53 -8.69 12.73 21.16
CA TYR A 53 -9.62 12.88 22.27
C TYR A 53 -10.49 14.14 22.12
N ASN A 54 -9.90 15.28 21.75
CA ASN A 54 -10.62 16.52 21.51
C ASN A 54 -11.59 16.40 20.33
N HIS A 55 -11.17 15.76 19.23
CA HIS A 55 -12.05 15.53 18.07
C HIS A 55 -13.19 14.55 18.37
N ALA A 56 -12.98 13.60 19.28
CA ALA A 56 -13.99 12.63 19.67
C ALA A 56 -15.19 13.30 20.36
N ASN A 57 -14.98 14.44 21.04
CA ASN A 57 -16.02 15.26 21.65
C ASN A 57 -17.03 14.44 22.47
N HIS A 58 -16.52 13.77 23.52
CA HIS A 58 -17.30 12.90 24.42
C HIS A 58 -17.93 11.66 23.78
N LYS A 59 -17.46 11.24 22.60
CA LYS A 59 -17.90 10.00 21.93
C LYS A 59 -16.82 8.93 21.99
N ASN A 60 -17.26 7.68 21.93
CA ASN A 60 -16.37 6.53 21.80
C ASN A 60 -15.50 6.61 20.54
N ILE A 61 -14.26 6.15 20.66
CA ILE A 61 -13.25 6.17 19.60
C ILE A 61 -13.08 4.76 19.06
N TYR A 62 -13.23 4.57 17.75
CA TYR A 62 -13.04 3.28 17.09
C TYR A 62 -11.85 3.36 16.14
N VAL A 63 -10.82 2.55 16.38
CA VAL A 63 -9.64 2.48 15.50
C VAL A 63 -9.89 1.43 14.43
N ILE A 64 -10.15 1.88 13.20
CA ILE A 64 -10.47 1.01 12.05
C ILE A 64 -9.35 1.00 11.01
N GLY A 65 -9.32 -0.07 10.20
CA GLY A 65 -8.44 -0.19 9.04
C GLY A 65 -7.91 -1.61 8.81
N ASN A 66 -7.30 -1.80 7.64
CA ASN A 66 -6.87 -3.13 7.20
C ASN A 66 -5.85 -3.77 8.15
N ALA A 67 -5.69 -5.09 8.06
CA ALA A 67 -4.57 -5.79 8.67
C ALA A 67 -3.23 -5.19 8.18
N ASN A 68 -2.21 -5.22 9.04
CA ASN A 68 -0.84 -4.76 8.75
C ASN A 68 -0.65 -3.26 8.44
N VAL A 69 -1.67 -2.40 8.57
CA VAL A 69 -1.49 -0.93 8.45
C VAL A 69 -0.83 -0.30 9.68
N GLY A 70 -0.72 -1.05 10.79
CA GLY A 70 -0.11 -0.61 12.05
C GLY A 70 -1.08 -0.06 13.09
N LYS A 71 -2.33 -0.55 13.13
CA LYS A 71 -3.32 -0.16 14.16
C LYS A 71 -2.84 -0.47 15.57
N SER A 72 -2.44 -1.70 15.85
CA SER A 72 -1.95 -2.09 17.19
C SER A 72 -0.69 -1.29 17.58
N SER A 73 0.21 -1.00 16.62
CA SER A 73 1.36 -0.12 16.88
C SER A 73 0.95 1.31 17.19
N LEU A 74 -0.10 1.84 16.55
CA LEU A 74 -0.64 3.15 16.87
C LEU A 74 -1.23 3.17 18.28
N ILE A 75 -2.02 2.15 18.64
CA ILE A 75 -2.65 2.05 19.96
C ILE A 75 -1.60 1.96 21.05
N ASN A 76 -0.53 1.19 20.86
CA ASN A 76 0.58 1.13 21.82
C ASN A 76 1.19 2.52 22.07
N ILE A 77 1.37 3.34 21.02
CA ILE A 77 1.89 4.70 21.17
C ILE A 77 0.90 5.62 21.87
N LEU A 78 -0.40 5.50 21.57
CA LEU A 78 -1.43 6.26 22.27
C LEU A 78 -1.47 5.90 23.76
N LEU A 79 -1.28 4.62 24.09
CA LEU A 79 -1.21 4.12 25.46
C LEU A 79 0.03 4.56 26.21
N GLU A 80 1.19 4.67 25.54
CA GLU A 80 2.41 5.21 26.16
C GLU A 80 2.25 6.69 26.57
N GLN A 81 1.37 7.43 25.89
CA GLN A 81 1.05 8.83 26.19
C GLN A 81 -0.14 8.99 27.14
N TYR A 82 -0.75 7.88 27.56
CA TYR A 82 -1.97 7.85 28.34
C TYR A 82 -1.69 7.35 29.75
N ASP A 83 -1.87 8.21 30.74
CA ASP A 83 -1.98 7.78 32.14
C ASP A 83 -3.42 7.32 32.40
N ASN A 84 -3.58 6.06 32.81
CA ASN A 84 -4.90 5.53 33.14
C ASN A 84 -5.39 6.08 34.49
N GLU A 85 -5.96 7.27 34.45
CA GLU A 85 -6.59 7.93 35.59
C GLU A 85 -7.98 7.35 35.91
N THR A 86 -8.44 6.31 35.20
CA THR A 86 -9.75 5.68 35.44
C THR A 86 -9.63 4.47 36.37
N ASN A 87 -10.66 4.22 37.17
CA ASN A 87 -10.78 2.99 37.98
C ASN A 87 -11.20 1.76 37.15
N GLN A 88 -11.17 1.83 35.82
CA GLN A 88 -11.60 0.76 34.93
C GLN A 88 -10.39 0.05 34.31
N TYR A 89 -10.48 -1.27 34.20
CA TYR A 89 -9.45 -2.09 33.58
C TYR A 89 -9.58 -2.11 32.05
N ILE A 90 -8.44 -2.25 31.36
CA ILE A 90 -8.41 -2.60 29.93
C ILE A 90 -8.98 -4.01 29.79
N THR A 91 -9.98 -4.17 28.93
CA THR A 91 -10.70 -5.44 28.75
C THR A 91 -10.71 -5.86 27.29
N SER A 92 -10.89 -7.16 27.04
CA SER A 92 -11.17 -7.67 25.71
C SER A 92 -12.65 -8.08 25.63
N SER A 93 -13.27 -7.84 24.48
CA SER A 93 -14.67 -8.19 24.23
C SER A 93 -14.83 -8.72 22.82
N ILE A 94 -15.85 -9.55 22.58
CA ILE A 94 -16.15 -10.07 21.24
C ILE A 94 -17.12 -9.09 20.59
N PHE A 95 -16.78 -8.58 19.40
CA PHE A 95 -17.72 -7.78 18.63
C PHE A 95 -18.80 -8.70 18.03
N PRO A 96 -20.11 -8.39 18.14
CA PRO A 96 -21.18 -9.25 17.66
C PRO A 96 -20.96 -9.67 16.20
N GLY A 97 -21.02 -10.98 15.92
CA GLY A 97 -20.82 -11.53 14.57
C GLY A 97 -19.35 -11.74 14.14
N THR A 98 -18.39 -11.58 15.04
CA THR A 98 -16.97 -11.86 14.77
C THR A 98 -16.37 -12.80 15.83
N THR A 99 -15.34 -13.57 15.47
CA THR A 99 -14.55 -14.39 16.40
C THR A 99 -13.30 -13.67 16.93
N ILE A 100 -13.11 -12.39 16.58
CA ILE A 100 -11.89 -11.65 16.90
C ILE A 100 -12.18 -10.67 18.05
N SER A 101 -11.31 -10.69 19.07
CA SER A 101 -11.41 -9.82 20.24
C SER A 101 -11.11 -8.36 19.89
N THR A 102 -11.99 -7.46 20.35
CA THR A 102 -11.80 -6.00 20.36
C THR A 102 -11.26 -5.61 21.73
N ILE A 103 -10.17 -4.84 21.77
CA ILE A 103 -9.63 -4.31 23.02
C ILE A 103 -10.40 -3.04 23.37
N LYS A 104 -10.97 -2.98 24.57
CA LYS A 104 -11.70 -1.84 25.12
C LYS A 104 -10.83 -1.16 26.17
N ILE A 105 -10.47 0.08 25.89
CA ILE A 105 -9.58 0.91 26.71
C ILE A 105 -10.41 2.07 27.28
N PRO A 106 -10.59 2.15 28.62
CA PRO A 106 -11.30 3.26 29.24
C PRO A 106 -10.47 4.54 29.14
N LEU A 107 -11.13 5.66 28.86
CA LEU A 107 -10.58 7.00 28.85
C LEU A 107 -11.39 7.90 29.83
N PRO A 108 -10.85 9.07 30.23
CA PRO A 108 -11.59 10.02 31.08
C PRO A 108 -12.94 10.40 30.48
N GLY A 109 -13.91 10.72 31.34
CA GLY A 109 -15.24 11.17 30.91
C GLY A 109 -16.17 10.08 30.38
N ASN A 110 -16.00 8.83 30.79
CA ASN A 110 -16.81 7.67 30.35
C ASN A 110 -16.73 7.42 28.83
N ILE A 111 -15.56 7.69 28.26
CA ILE A 111 -15.25 7.47 26.84
C ILE A 111 -14.43 6.19 26.73
N TYR A 112 -14.60 5.44 25.64
CA TYR A 112 -13.82 4.25 25.37
C TYR A 112 -13.11 4.32 24.02
N LEU A 113 -11.86 3.87 23.99
CA LEU A 113 -11.13 3.56 22.76
C LEU A 113 -11.24 2.06 22.47
N PHE A 114 -11.67 1.73 21.26
CA PHE A 114 -11.85 0.36 20.78
C PHE A 114 -10.81 0.03 19.70
N ASP A 115 -9.94 -0.95 19.96
CA ASP A 115 -9.11 -1.58 18.92
C ASP A 115 -9.96 -2.58 18.15
N THR A 116 -10.26 -2.26 16.89
CA THR A 116 -11.06 -3.17 16.05
C THR A 116 -10.16 -4.16 15.30
N PRO A 117 -10.61 -5.41 15.10
CA PRO A 117 -9.93 -6.37 14.26
C PRO A 117 -9.56 -5.79 12.89
N GLY A 118 -8.35 -6.09 12.42
CA GLY A 118 -7.93 -5.63 11.11
C GLY A 118 -8.69 -6.30 9.97
N MET A 119 -9.27 -5.50 9.07
CA MET A 119 -9.90 -6.04 7.86
C MET A 119 -8.84 -6.66 6.96
N VAL A 120 -8.97 -7.94 6.63
CA VAL A 120 -8.11 -8.58 5.64
C VAL A 120 -8.68 -8.25 4.27
N SER A 121 -7.87 -7.61 3.42
CA SER A 121 -8.28 -7.28 2.05
C SER A 121 -7.94 -8.46 1.14
N ASP A 122 -8.96 -9.12 0.60
CA ASP A 122 -8.78 -10.21 -0.35
C ASP A 122 -8.12 -9.77 -1.66
N SER A 123 -8.26 -8.48 -2.00
CA SER A 123 -7.67 -7.90 -3.20
C SER A 123 -6.23 -7.40 -3.01
N CYS A 124 -5.47 -7.98 -2.09
CA CYS A 124 -4.10 -7.59 -1.75
C CYS A 124 -3.14 -8.76 -1.94
N LEU A 125 -1.97 -8.52 -2.55
CA LEU A 125 -0.98 -9.55 -2.87
C LEU A 125 -0.53 -10.38 -1.67
N TYR A 126 -0.64 -9.86 -0.46
CA TYR A 126 -0.28 -10.56 0.78
C TYR A 126 -0.97 -11.91 0.94
N ARG A 127 -2.17 -12.10 0.35
CA ARG A 127 -2.90 -13.38 0.37
C ARG A 127 -2.14 -14.52 -0.33
N TYR A 128 -1.30 -14.18 -1.30
CA TYR A 128 -0.50 -15.13 -2.08
C TYR A 128 0.90 -15.34 -1.51
N LEU A 129 1.23 -14.79 -0.34
CA LEU A 129 2.58 -14.85 0.21
C LEU A 129 2.61 -15.64 1.50
N ASP A 130 3.61 -16.52 1.62
CA ASP A 130 4.00 -17.03 2.92
C ASP A 130 4.72 -15.93 3.75
N HIS A 131 4.98 -16.22 5.02
CA HIS A 131 5.61 -15.26 5.92
C HIS A 131 7.01 -14.81 5.45
N LYS A 132 7.78 -15.69 4.78
CA LYS A 132 9.13 -15.37 4.26
C LYS A 132 9.05 -14.38 3.11
N ASN A 133 8.17 -14.63 2.14
CA ASN A 133 7.96 -13.78 0.98
C ASN A 133 7.24 -12.48 1.32
N LEU A 134 6.34 -12.49 2.31
CA LEU A 134 5.68 -11.28 2.81
C LEU A 134 6.71 -10.26 3.32
N LYS A 135 7.74 -10.71 4.03
CA LYS A 135 8.84 -9.83 4.48
C LYS A 135 9.62 -9.17 3.34
N LEU A 136 9.69 -9.81 2.17
CA LEU A 136 10.37 -9.26 0.99
C LEU A 136 9.54 -8.15 0.33
N VAL A 137 8.21 -8.28 0.34
CA VAL A 137 7.30 -7.29 -0.26
C VAL A 137 7.02 -6.10 0.66
N MET A 138 7.05 -6.32 1.98
CA MET A 138 6.85 -5.26 2.95
C MET A 138 8.06 -4.31 3.03
N ASN A 139 7.80 -3.02 2.88
CA ASN A 139 8.79 -1.96 3.05
C ASN A 139 9.20 -1.83 4.52
N SER A 140 10.50 -1.97 4.80
CA SER A 140 11.11 -1.74 6.11
C SER A 140 12.04 -0.52 6.13
N ARG A 141 12.26 0.13 4.99
CA ARG A 141 13.11 1.32 4.84
C ARG A 141 12.46 2.29 3.86
N GLU A 142 13.02 3.49 3.75
CA GLU A 142 12.64 4.48 2.74
C GLU A 142 12.60 3.83 1.35
N ILE A 143 11.45 3.97 0.68
CA ILE A 143 11.22 3.54 -0.69
C ILE A 143 12.05 4.44 -1.59
N LYS A 144 12.98 3.84 -2.34
CA LYS A 144 13.72 4.56 -3.38
C LYS A 144 13.23 4.04 -4.74
N PRO A 145 12.90 4.92 -5.69
CA PRO A 145 12.45 4.47 -7.00
C PRO A 145 13.52 3.62 -7.68
N LEU A 146 13.15 2.42 -8.09
CA LEU A 146 13.97 1.61 -8.99
C LEU A 146 13.60 1.97 -10.44
N SER A 147 14.56 2.51 -11.18
CA SER A 147 14.37 2.87 -12.59
C SER A 147 14.59 1.66 -13.49
N ILE A 148 13.58 1.29 -14.28
CA ILE A 148 13.60 0.15 -15.17
C ILE A 148 13.22 0.61 -16.57
N THR A 149 14.13 0.52 -17.52
CA THR A 149 13.82 0.83 -18.93
C THR A 149 13.30 -0.41 -19.64
N LEU A 150 12.14 -0.26 -20.29
CA LEU A 150 11.53 -1.28 -21.16
C LEU A 150 11.32 -0.70 -22.56
N ALA A 151 11.57 -1.52 -23.57
CA ALA A 151 11.18 -1.28 -24.95
C ALA A 151 9.97 -2.14 -25.33
N SER A 152 9.27 -1.75 -26.40
CA SER A 152 8.17 -2.52 -26.98
C SER A 152 8.59 -3.99 -27.20
N GLY A 153 7.74 -4.93 -26.80
CA GLY A 153 8.04 -6.37 -26.88
C GLY A 153 8.92 -6.89 -25.74
N GLN A 154 9.09 -6.13 -24.66
CA GLN A 154 9.72 -6.61 -23.42
C GLN A 154 8.70 -6.77 -22.29
N SER A 155 8.94 -7.76 -21.44
CA SER A 155 8.16 -7.99 -20.21
C SER A 155 9.06 -7.89 -18.99
N LEU A 156 8.50 -7.36 -17.90
CA LEU A 156 9.12 -7.23 -16.60
C LEU A 156 8.41 -8.13 -15.59
N PHE A 157 9.16 -8.98 -14.90
CA PHE A 157 8.66 -9.76 -13.78
C PHE A 157 9.11 -9.16 -12.47
N ILE A 158 8.25 -9.22 -11.46
CA ILE A 158 8.63 -9.01 -10.06
C ILE A 158 8.49 -10.36 -9.34
N GLY A 159 9.63 -10.97 -9.04
CA GLY A 159 9.68 -12.37 -8.62
C GLY A 159 8.88 -13.27 -9.57
N SER A 160 8.03 -14.12 -9.00
CA SER A 160 7.02 -14.92 -9.73
C SER A 160 5.59 -14.49 -9.37
N LEU A 161 5.38 -13.20 -9.08
CA LEU A 161 4.08 -12.66 -8.66
C LEU A 161 3.40 -11.78 -9.69
N VAL A 162 4.18 -10.94 -10.37
CA VAL A 162 3.64 -9.92 -11.28
C VAL A 162 4.42 -9.97 -12.58
N CYS A 163 3.71 -9.95 -13.70
CA CYS A 163 4.27 -9.77 -15.03
C CYS A 163 3.69 -8.49 -15.63
N ILE A 164 4.54 -7.63 -16.18
CA ILE A 164 4.14 -6.43 -16.93
C ILE A 164 4.66 -6.59 -18.34
N ASP A 165 3.77 -6.73 -19.32
CA ASP A 165 4.15 -6.69 -20.73
C ASP A 165 4.08 -5.26 -21.24
N TYR A 166 5.17 -4.78 -21.85
CA TYR A 166 5.18 -3.53 -22.58
C TYR A 166 5.00 -3.81 -24.08
N LEU A 167 3.78 -3.62 -24.57
CA LEU A 167 3.36 -4.10 -25.89
C LEU A 167 3.69 -3.11 -27.00
N GLU A 168 3.35 -1.83 -26.80
CA GLU A 168 3.47 -0.77 -27.82
C GLU A 168 3.94 0.53 -27.15
N GLY A 169 4.85 1.25 -27.80
CA GLY A 169 5.34 2.58 -27.41
C GLY A 169 6.86 2.73 -27.52
N ALA A 170 7.34 3.97 -27.46
CA ALA A 170 8.78 4.26 -27.46
C ALA A 170 9.46 3.69 -26.20
N PRO A 171 10.78 3.38 -26.21
CA PRO A 171 11.48 2.97 -24.99
C PRO A 171 11.18 3.92 -23.83
N SER A 172 10.70 3.35 -22.72
CA SER A 172 10.13 4.12 -21.61
C SER A 172 10.73 3.67 -20.28
N ILE A 173 10.84 4.62 -19.35
CA ILE A 173 11.28 4.36 -17.98
C ILE A 173 10.05 4.09 -17.11
N PHE A 174 10.10 2.97 -16.41
CA PHE A 174 9.17 2.56 -15.37
C PHE A 174 9.86 2.80 -14.03
N LEU A 175 9.38 3.77 -13.26
CA LEU A 175 9.88 4.04 -11.91
C LEU A 175 9.08 3.20 -10.91
N PHE A 176 9.68 2.11 -10.43
CA PHE A 176 9.05 1.24 -9.44
C PHE A 176 9.23 1.78 -8.02
N TYR A 177 8.12 2.00 -7.34
CA TYR A 177 8.04 2.38 -5.93
C TYR A 177 7.43 1.22 -5.13
N GLY A 178 8.29 0.40 -4.56
CA GLY A 178 7.92 -0.74 -3.74
C GLY A 178 9.09 -1.14 -2.84
N SER A 179 9.06 -2.36 -2.32
CA SER A 179 10.19 -2.87 -1.54
C SER A 179 11.46 -2.99 -2.37
N ASN A 180 12.52 -2.33 -1.89
CA ASN A 180 13.85 -2.33 -2.52
C ASN A 180 14.47 -3.74 -2.58
N GLY A 181 13.97 -4.70 -1.79
CA GLY A 181 14.44 -6.09 -1.78
C GLY A 181 13.84 -6.96 -2.89
N LEU A 182 12.91 -6.42 -3.69
CA LEU A 182 12.26 -7.17 -4.77
C LEU A 182 13.18 -7.24 -5.98
N LYS A 183 13.46 -8.47 -6.43
CA LYS A 183 14.20 -8.69 -7.67
C LYS A 183 13.26 -8.53 -8.86
N THR A 184 13.80 -7.92 -9.92
CA THR A 184 13.07 -7.75 -11.18
C THR A 184 13.82 -8.44 -12.31
N PHE A 185 13.07 -9.00 -13.25
CA PHE A 185 13.62 -9.78 -14.35
C PHE A 185 13.01 -9.32 -15.67
N ARG A 186 13.84 -9.12 -16.70
CA ARG A 186 13.39 -8.71 -18.02
C ARG A 186 13.49 -9.87 -19.00
N VAL A 187 12.46 -10.04 -19.80
CA VAL A 187 12.39 -11.07 -20.85
C VAL A 187 11.77 -10.47 -22.12
N LYS A 188 11.93 -11.13 -23.27
CA LYS A 188 11.13 -10.80 -24.45
C LYS A 188 9.68 -11.23 -24.22
N THR A 189 8.71 -10.42 -24.64
CA THR A 189 7.28 -10.70 -24.44
C THR A 189 6.83 -11.99 -25.09
N GLU A 190 7.40 -12.35 -26.25
CA GLU A 190 7.13 -13.63 -26.93
C GLU A 190 7.41 -14.86 -26.02
N ASN A 191 8.41 -14.76 -25.13
CA ASN A 191 8.82 -15.83 -24.21
C ASN A 191 8.25 -15.65 -22.80
N SER A 192 7.42 -14.62 -22.58
CA SER A 192 7.01 -14.22 -21.23
C SER A 192 6.11 -15.25 -20.55
N ALA A 193 5.23 -15.92 -21.29
CA ALA A 193 4.37 -16.96 -20.72
C ALA A 193 5.20 -18.14 -20.19
N GLU A 194 6.00 -18.76 -21.06
CA GLU A 194 6.87 -19.90 -20.71
C GLU A 194 7.83 -19.57 -19.56
N LYS A 195 8.50 -18.41 -19.62
CA LYS A 195 9.45 -18.02 -18.58
C LYS A 195 8.79 -17.67 -17.26
N PHE A 196 7.56 -17.15 -17.27
CA PHE A 196 6.83 -16.86 -16.04
C PHE A 196 6.36 -18.16 -15.37
N ASP A 197 5.82 -19.10 -16.16
CA ASP A 197 5.30 -20.38 -15.69
C ASP A 197 6.39 -21.26 -15.05
N THR A 198 7.66 -21.06 -15.45
CA THR A 198 8.84 -21.73 -14.86
C THR A 198 9.53 -20.89 -13.77
N ALA A 199 9.21 -19.60 -13.64
CA ALA A 199 9.86 -18.70 -12.68
C ALA A 199 9.71 -19.18 -11.23
N GLN A 200 8.58 -19.79 -10.89
CA GLN A 200 8.34 -20.28 -9.54
C GLN A 200 9.28 -21.43 -9.14
N LEU A 201 9.75 -22.22 -10.10
CA LEU A 201 10.73 -23.28 -9.87
C LEU A 201 12.15 -22.72 -9.72
N ASN A 202 12.42 -21.56 -10.30
CA ASN A 202 13.73 -20.94 -10.24
C ASN A 202 13.98 -20.26 -8.87
N PRO A 203 15.08 -20.56 -8.16
CA PRO A 203 15.35 -20.01 -6.83
C PRO A 203 15.60 -18.48 -6.82
N ASP A 204 15.99 -17.89 -7.96
CA ASP A 204 16.29 -16.46 -8.04
C ASP A 204 15.06 -15.58 -8.11
N TYR A 205 13.93 -16.11 -8.57
CA TYR A 205 12.67 -15.37 -8.75
C TYR A 205 11.92 -15.24 -7.43
N VAL A 206 12.42 -14.36 -6.57
CA VAL A 206 11.79 -13.98 -5.31
C VAL A 206 11.18 -12.58 -5.41
N PRO A 207 10.03 -12.33 -4.78
CA PRO A 207 9.22 -13.25 -3.98
C PRO A 207 8.45 -14.28 -4.82
N LYS A 208 8.09 -15.40 -4.19
CA LYS A 208 7.26 -16.47 -4.77
C LYS A 208 5.87 -16.47 -4.16
N ALA A 209 4.89 -16.87 -4.97
CA ALA A 209 3.57 -17.19 -4.48
C ALA A 209 3.59 -18.48 -3.65
N ASN A 210 2.67 -18.57 -2.68
CA ASN A 210 2.41 -19.76 -1.87
C ASN A 210 1.61 -20.86 -2.61
N CYS A 211 1.25 -20.61 -3.87
CA CYS A 211 0.57 -21.54 -4.76
C CYS A 211 1.14 -21.42 -6.17
N TYR A 212 0.93 -22.41 -7.02
CA TYR A 212 1.40 -22.36 -8.41
C TYR A 212 0.70 -21.24 -9.19
N LEU A 213 1.47 -20.41 -9.90
CA LEU A 213 0.94 -19.37 -10.78
C LEU A 213 1.48 -19.56 -12.20
N SER A 214 0.56 -19.73 -13.15
CA SER A 214 0.86 -19.55 -14.57
C SER A 214 0.33 -18.21 -15.05
N LYS A 215 1.01 -17.58 -16.01
CA LYS A 215 0.59 -16.30 -16.58
C LYS A 215 -0.82 -16.36 -17.16
N ALA A 216 -1.20 -17.50 -17.75
CA ALA A 216 -2.53 -17.73 -18.33
C ALA A 216 -3.65 -17.80 -17.27
N SER A 217 -3.33 -18.15 -16.02
CA SER A 217 -4.30 -18.25 -14.92
C SER A 217 -4.47 -16.95 -14.13
N MET A 218 -3.68 -15.92 -14.43
CA MET A 218 -3.65 -14.64 -13.74
C MET A 218 -4.68 -13.66 -14.30
N ASP A 219 -5.13 -12.72 -13.47
CA ASP A 219 -5.95 -11.61 -13.94
C ASP A 219 -5.09 -10.65 -14.77
N CYS A 220 -5.63 -10.22 -15.90
CA CYS A 220 -4.94 -9.34 -16.84
C CYS A 220 -5.63 -7.97 -16.93
N TYR A 221 -4.86 -6.92 -16.66
CA TYR A 221 -5.31 -5.54 -16.80
C TYR A 221 -4.57 -4.91 -17.98
N GLU A 222 -5.30 -4.59 -19.05
CA GLU A 222 -4.76 -3.88 -20.22
C GLU A 222 -4.98 -2.37 -20.07
N PHE A 223 -3.92 -1.59 -20.24
CA PHE A 223 -4.00 -0.13 -20.28
C PHE A 223 -3.48 0.38 -21.62
N LYS A 224 -4.31 1.17 -22.31
CA LYS A 224 -3.94 1.99 -23.46
C LYS A 224 -3.85 3.44 -23.00
N LEU A 225 -2.62 3.90 -22.80
CA LEU A 225 -2.30 5.23 -22.32
C LEU A 225 -1.97 6.11 -23.53
N ILE A 226 -2.59 7.27 -23.63
CA ILE A 226 -2.44 8.18 -24.77
C ILE A 226 -1.95 9.52 -24.25
N ASP A 227 -0.83 10.00 -24.81
CA ASP A 227 -0.19 11.29 -24.56
C ASP A 227 -0.28 11.78 -23.11
N HIS A 228 0.03 10.88 -22.17
CA HIS A 228 -0.02 11.19 -20.76
C HIS A 228 1.33 11.80 -20.34
N GLU A 229 1.33 12.73 -19.39
CA GLU A 229 2.58 13.33 -18.87
C GLU A 229 3.29 12.40 -17.87
N ARG A 230 2.52 11.82 -16.95
CA ARG A 230 2.99 10.81 -15.98
C ARG A 230 1.78 10.14 -15.34
N ILE A 231 1.80 8.82 -15.21
CA ILE A 231 0.71 8.07 -14.60
C ILE A 231 1.24 6.94 -13.72
N SER A 232 0.54 6.66 -12.62
CA SER A 232 0.89 5.55 -11.73
C SER A 232 -0.01 4.34 -11.96
N ILE A 233 0.61 3.18 -12.07
CA ILE A 233 -0.05 1.87 -12.03
C ILE A 233 0.11 1.31 -10.62
N MET A 234 -0.96 1.33 -9.85
CA MET A 234 -1.00 0.89 -8.47
C MET A 234 -1.35 -0.60 -8.40
N ILE A 235 -0.50 -1.40 -7.76
CA ILE A 235 -0.73 -2.84 -7.54
C ILE A 235 -0.87 -3.08 -6.04
N SER A 236 -2.07 -3.47 -5.62
CA SER A 236 -2.42 -3.64 -4.21
C SER A 236 -1.51 -4.68 -3.52
N GLY A 237 -0.83 -4.24 -2.46
CA GLY A 237 0.09 -5.08 -1.69
C GLY A 237 1.51 -5.17 -2.23
N LEU A 238 1.85 -4.52 -3.36
CA LEU A 238 3.21 -4.49 -3.91
C LEU A 238 3.84 -3.10 -3.86
N GLY A 239 3.07 -2.09 -4.30
CA GLY A 239 3.59 -0.77 -4.60
C GLY A 239 3.00 -0.26 -5.91
N TRP A 240 3.74 0.60 -6.61
CA TRP A 240 3.28 1.14 -7.89
C TRP A 240 4.44 1.41 -8.85
N PHE A 241 4.09 1.58 -10.11
CA PHE A 241 5.00 2.02 -11.16
C PHE A 241 4.54 3.37 -11.68
N ASP A 242 5.43 4.36 -11.72
CA ASP A 242 5.19 5.55 -12.51
C ASP A 242 5.73 5.35 -13.93
N LEU A 243 4.86 5.55 -14.91
CA LEU A 243 5.21 5.64 -16.31
C LEU A 243 5.39 7.12 -16.65
N LEU A 244 6.50 7.42 -17.33
CA LEU A 244 6.80 8.76 -17.82
C LEU A 244 6.08 9.04 -19.15
N LYS A 245 6.18 10.29 -19.58
CA LYS A 245 5.46 10.84 -20.73
C LYS A 245 5.46 9.92 -21.94
N GLY A 246 4.27 9.73 -22.53
CA GLY A 246 4.15 9.09 -23.84
C GLY A 246 2.77 8.48 -24.13
N SER A 247 2.73 7.72 -25.22
CA SER A 247 1.63 6.80 -25.53
C SER A 247 2.14 5.37 -25.45
N GLN A 248 1.50 4.56 -24.61
CA GLN A 248 1.98 3.23 -24.25
C GLN A 248 0.81 2.26 -24.12
N LYS A 249 0.99 1.05 -24.63
CA LYS A 249 0.09 -0.08 -24.37
C LYS A 249 0.79 -1.11 -23.52
N ILE A 250 0.18 -1.43 -22.40
CA ILE A 250 0.73 -2.34 -21.40
C ILE A 250 -0.31 -3.35 -20.94
N LYS A 251 0.15 -4.53 -20.54
CA LYS A 251 -0.66 -5.51 -19.81
C LYS A 251 -0.01 -5.83 -18.47
N VAL A 252 -0.79 -5.79 -17.41
CA VAL A 252 -0.34 -6.15 -16.05
C VAL A 252 -1.05 -7.42 -15.64
N TYR A 253 -0.28 -8.46 -15.37
CA TYR A 253 -0.77 -9.75 -14.91
C TYR A 253 -0.47 -9.86 -13.43
N VAL A 254 -1.50 -10.14 -12.64
CA VAL A 254 -1.43 -10.35 -11.19
C VAL A 254 -2.23 -11.60 -10.80
N PRO A 255 -1.97 -12.22 -9.63
CA PRO A 255 -2.80 -13.32 -9.16
C PRO A 255 -4.28 -12.92 -9.09
N LYS A 256 -5.19 -13.88 -9.20
CA LYS A 256 -6.63 -13.62 -9.26
C LYS A 256 -7.12 -12.76 -8.09
N GLY A 257 -8.01 -11.81 -8.36
CA GLY A 257 -8.62 -10.93 -7.38
C GLY A 257 -7.73 -9.77 -6.90
N ILE A 258 -6.45 -9.72 -7.30
CA ILE A 258 -5.56 -8.61 -6.92
C ILE A 258 -5.97 -7.34 -7.69
N LYS A 259 -6.21 -6.26 -6.95
CA LYS A 259 -6.60 -4.97 -7.53
C LYS A 259 -5.40 -4.27 -8.17
N VAL A 260 -5.53 -3.96 -9.46
CA VAL A 260 -4.66 -3.04 -10.19
C VAL A 260 -5.48 -1.82 -10.61
N SER A 261 -4.91 -0.62 -10.45
CA SER A 261 -5.62 0.62 -10.80
C SER A 261 -4.68 1.70 -11.28
N LEU A 262 -5.20 2.60 -12.13
CA LEU A 262 -4.49 3.82 -12.51
C LEU A 262 -4.71 4.92 -11.46
N SER A 263 -3.70 5.75 -11.28
CA SER A 263 -3.76 6.92 -10.42
C SER A 263 -2.87 8.03 -10.95
N GLU A 264 -3.18 9.26 -10.57
CA GLU A 264 -2.21 10.35 -10.62
C GLU A 264 -0.99 10.04 -9.73
N PRO A 265 0.21 10.46 -10.16
CA PRO A 265 1.44 10.28 -9.40
C PRO A 265 1.41 10.96 -8.05
N MET A 266 1.72 10.19 -7.01
CA MET A 266 1.91 10.72 -5.66
C MET A 266 3.24 11.49 -5.54
N ILE A 267 4.27 11.06 -6.27
CA ILE A 267 5.64 11.61 -6.18
C ILE A 267 5.98 12.33 -7.46
N GLY A 268 6.46 13.56 -7.37
CA GLY A 268 6.93 14.32 -8.53
C GLY A 268 5.86 14.59 -9.59
N GLY A 269 4.58 14.39 -9.28
CA GLY A 269 3.48 14.92 -10.08
C GLY A 269 3.56 16.45 -10.06
N ASN A 270 3.49 17.06 -11.25
CA ASN A 270 3.19 18.47 -11.34
C ASN A 270 1.83 18.68 -10.68
N ASN A 271 1.80 19.46 -9.60
CA ASN A 271 0.57 20.01 -9.10
C ASN A 271 0.00 20.88 -10.21
N LEU A 272 -1.02 20.40 -10.92
CA LEU A 272 -2.02 21.26 -11.58
C LEU A 272 -2.89 21.92 -10.49
N ALA A 273 -2.22 22.61 -9.56
CA ALA A 273 -2.79 23.59 -8.66
C ALA A 273 -2.09 24.90 -9.01
N ASN A 274 -2.49 25.44 -10.17
CA ASN A 274 -2.32 26.80 -10.67
C ASN A 274 -2.63 26.81 -12.17
N LYS A 275 -3.92 26.68 -12.51
CA LYS A 275 -4.55 27.37 -13.63
C LYS A 275 -5.99 27.66 -13.23
#